data_AF-A0A2U3NQ08-F1
#
_entry.id   AF-A0A2U3NQ08-F1
#
_cell.length_a   1.000
_cell.length_b   1.000
_cell.length_c   1.000
_cell.angle_alpha   90.00
_cell.angle_beta   90.00
_cell.angle_gamma   90.00
#
_symmetry.space_group_name_H-M   'P 1'
#
loop_
_entity.id
_entity.type
_entity.pdbx_description
1 polymer ?
#
loop_
_entity_poly.entity_id
_entity_poly.type
_entity_poly.pdbx_seq_one_letter_code
_entity_poly.pdbx_strand_id
1 'polypeptide(L)'
;MPADATQANPRPSSPRRRSEKSRTAIVTATRELLLERGFDGLTIEAVAARAGVGKQTIYRWWPSRPALVADVMLEDADKILASVEHTDDLTADLLGWVRKLAATLTTARGSAMLRTLTVACMEHEDTAVKLRAGFSLPLHDSVRTRLLAEGIDEPTAASAADAIVGGVVYPILSDAQSYSRKRAELTTRLIVASLAR
;
A
#
# COMPACT_ATOMS: atom_id res chain seq x y z
N MET A 1 42.10 -47.74 9.94
CA MET A 1 41.91 -46.27 9.82
C MET A 1 43.20 -45.71 9.22
N PRO A 2 43.13 -44.84 8.21
CA PRO A 2 42.29 -43.64 8.24
C PRO A 2 41.05 -43.73 7.36
N ALA A 3 40.04 -43.00 7.81
CA ALA A 3 38.78 -42.78 7.13
C ALA A 3 39.00 -41.74 6.03
N ASP A 4 38.60 -42.08 4.80
CA ASP A 4 38.47 -41.12 3.72
C ASP A 4 37.22 -40.29 3.99
N ALA A 5 37.42 -39.03 4.36
CA ALA A 5 36.35 -38.08 4.62
C ALA A 5 35.74 -37.69 3.27
N THR A 6 34.65 -38.35 2.89
CA THR A 6 33.80 -37.97 1.76
C THR A 6 33.36 -36.52 1.92
N GLN A 7 34.05 -35.62 1.21
CA GLN A 7 33.64 -34.23 1.05
C GLN A 7 32.27 -34.24 0.36
N ALA A 8 31.24 -33.89 1.12
CA ALA A 8 29.90 -33.71 0.61
C ALA A 8 29.89 -32.48 -0.33
N ASN A 9 29.98 -32.75 -1.63
CA ASN A 9 29.87 -31.74 -2.67
C ASN A 9 28.49 -31.04 -2.57
N PRO A 10 28.40 -29.70 -2.44
CA PRO A 10 27.13 -29.01 -2.31
C PRO A 10 26.31 -29.19 -3.59
N ARG A 11 25.16 -29.86 -3.48
CA ARG A 11 24.26 -30.14 -4.61
C ARG A 11 23.91 -28.83 -5.35
N PRO A 12 23.94 -28.80 -6.69
CA PRO A 12 23.60 -27.60 -7.45
C PRO A 12 22.18 -27.14 -7.10
N SER A 13 22.05 -25.87 -6.71
CA SER A 13 20.77 -25.29 -6.32
C SER A 13 19.77 -25.37 -7.48
N SER A 14 18.58 -25.92 -7.21
CA SER A 14 17.50 -26.01 -8.21
C SER A 14 17.18 -24.63 -8.82
N PRO A 15 16.86 -24.54 -10.12
CA PRO A 15 16.51 -23.29 -10.80
C PRO A 15 15.40 -22.48 -10.10
N ARG A 16 14.42 -23.16 -9.48
CA ARG A 16 13.33 -22.51 -8.74
C ARG A 16 13.84 -21.78 -7.48
N ARG A 17 14.76 -22.41 -6.74
CA ARG A 17 15.37 -21.80 -5.54
C ARG A 17 16.23 -20.59 -5.88
N ARG A 18 16.95 -20.63 -7.02
CA ARG A 18 17.70 -19.46 -7.52
C ARG A 18 16.77 -18.33 -7.94
N SER A 19 15.63 -18.66 -8.56
CA SER A 19 14.62 -17.69 -8.98
C SER A 19 14.00 -16.94 -7.79
N GLU A 20 13.60 -17.66 -6.74
CA GLU A 20 13.07 -17.04 -5.51
C GLU A 20 14.11 -16.17 -4.81
N LYS A 21 15.36 -16.62 -4.71
CA LYS A 21 16.45 -15.80 -4.13
C LYS A 21 16.61 -14.47 -4.85
N SER A 22 16.52 -14.47 -6.19
CA SER A 22 16.56 -13.24 -6.98
C SER A 22 15.33 -12.37 -6.73
N ARG A 23 14.13 -12.94 -6.62
CA ARG A 23 12.91 -12.19 -6.31
C ARG A 23 13.03 -11.47 -4.97
N THR A 24 13.43 -12.18 -3.91
CA THR A 24 13.65 -11.60 -2.58
C THR A 24 14.72 -10.50 -2.61
N ALA A 25 15.85 -10.71 -3.30
CA ALA A 25 16.89 -9.69 -3.41
C ALA A 25 16.38 -8.40 -4.08
N ILE A 26 15.54 -8.52 -5.11
CA ILE A 26 14.93 -7.38 -5.80
C ILE A 26 13.97 -6.62 -4.88
N VAL A 27 13.10 -7.33 -4.15
CA VAL A 27 12.16 -6.73 -3.18
C VAL A 27 12.91 -5.98 -2.09
N THR A 28 13.92 -6.61 -1.47
CA THR A 28 14.75 -5.98 -0.43
C THR A 28 15.46 -4.73 -0.95
N ALA A 29 16.12 -4.84 -2.11
CA ALA A 29 16.82 -3.72 -2.74
C ALA A 29 15.87 -2.53 -3.03
N THR A 30 14.67 -2.84 -3.51
CA THR A 30 13.64 -1.83 -3.81
C THR A 30 13.20 -1.12 -2.53
N ARG A 31 12.94 -1.87 -1.46
CA ARG A 31 12.54 -1.33 -0.16
C ARG A 31 13.59 -0.37 0.42
N GLU A 32 14.85 -0.76 0.40
CA GLU A 32 15.97 0.08 0.84
C GLU A 32 16.08 1.36 0.00
N LEU A 33 16.02 1.24 -1.33
CA LEU A 33 16.06 2.39 -2.23
C LEU A 33 14.88 3.35 -2.01
N LEU A 34 13.68 2.84 -1.73
CA LEU A 34 12.52 3.66 -1.39
C LEU A 34 12.69 4.40 -0.06
N LEU A 35 13.47 3.87 0.88
CA LEU A 35 13.83 4.55 2.13
C LEU A 35 14.90 5.62 1.91
N GLU A 36 15.92 5.32 1.10
CA GLU A 36 17.04 6.22 0.83
C GLU A 36 16.70 7.38 -0.12
N ARG A 37 15.94 7.10 -1.18
CA ARG A 37 15.75 8.01 -2.32
C ARG A 37 14.29 8.39 -2.58
N GLY A 38 13.36 7.78 -1.86
CA GLY A 38 11.93 7.96 -2.08
C GLY A 38 11.43 7.35 -3.39
N PHE A 39 10.15 7.57 -3.69
CA PHE A 39 9.46 7.00 -4.85
C PHE A 39 9.93 7.61 -6.17
N ASP A 40 10.21 8.91 -6.20
CA ASP A 40 10.62 9.60 -7.43
C ASP A 40 12.08 9.29 -7.81
N GLY A 41 12.94 9.03 -6.83
CA GLY A 41 14.36 8.70 -7.03
C GLY A 41 14.66 7.22 -7.31
N LEU A 42 13.64 6.35 -7.33
CA LEU A 42 13.80 4.93 -7.60
C LEU A 42 13.86 4.65 -9.11
N THR A 43 14.91 3.95 -9.56
CA THR A 43 15.06 3.47 -10.95
C THR A 43 15.29 1.96 -11.00
N ILE A 44 14.90 1.30 -12.11
CA ILE A 44 15.12 -0.14 -12.31
C ILE A 44 16.61 -0.47 -12.37
N GLU A 45 17.42 0.44 -12.92
CA GLU A 45 18.88 0.37 -12.95
C GLU A 45 19.47 0.28 -11.54
N ALA A 46 19.02 1.17 -10.64
CA ALA A 46 19.50 1.20 -9.27
C ALA A 46 19.09 -0.07 -8.51
N VAL A 47 17.86 -0.55 -8.71
CA VAL A 47 17.38 -1.81 -8.13
C VAL A 47 18.20 -2.99 -8.64
N ALA A 48 18.42 -3.08 -9.95
CA ALA A 48 19.21 -4.15 -10.57
C ALA A 48 20.65 -4.20 -10.02
N ALA A 49 21.30 -3.03 -9.95
CA ALA A 49 22.65 -2.90 -9.41
C ALA A 49 22.72 -3.31 -7.94
N ARG A 50 21.76 -2.86 -7.11
CA ARG A 50 21.67 -3.19 -5.68
C ARG A 50 21.40 -4.68 -5.44
N ALA A 51 20.47 -5.25 -6.18
CA ALA A 51 20.06 -6.65 -6.04
C ALA A 51 21.07 -7.64 -6.68
N GLY A 52 22.06 -7.13 -7.43
CA GLY A 52 23.04 -7.96 -8.14
C GLY A 52 22.41 -8.81 -9.26
N VAL A 53 21.38 -8.29 -9.93
CA VAL A 53 20.66 -8.98 -11.01
C VAL A 53 20.60 -8.13 -12.27
N GLY A 54 20.40 -8.75 -13.44
CA GLY A 54 20.12 -8.02 -14.67
C GLY A 54 18.68 -7.48 -14.72
N LYS A 55 18.45 -6.36 -15.41
CA LYS A 55 17.11 -5.75 -15.57
C LYS A 55 16.06 -6.75 -16.09
N GLN A 56 16.45 -7.63 -17.01
CA GLN A 56 15.55 -8.64 -17.57
C GLN A 56 15.08 -9.66 -16.52
N THR A 57 15.84 -9.86 -15.44
CA THR A 57 15.39 -10.66 -14.30
C THR A 57 14.27 -9.96 -13.54
N ILE A 58 14.31 -8.63 -13.43
CA ILE A 58 13.24 -7.83 -12.81
C ILE A 58 11.99 -7.87 -13.68
N TYR A 59 12.13 -7.56 -14.98
CA TYR A 59 10.99 -7.52 -15.90
C TYR A 59 10.29 -8.86 -16.10
N ARG A 60 10.97 -9.99 -15.80
CA ARG A 60 10.34 -11.32 -15.78
C ARG A 60 9.24 -11.42 -14.72
N TRP A 61 9.33 -10.68 -13.63
CA TRP A 61 8.40 -10.73 -12.50
C TRP A 61 7.48 -9.52 -12.46
N TRP A 62 8.00 -8.32 -12.75
CA TRP A 62 7.26 -7.08 -12.69
C TRP A 62 7.32 -6.35 -14.02
N PRO A 63 6.18 -6.16 -14.70
CA PRO A 63 6.16 -5.58 -16.04
C PRO A 63 6.58 -4.10 -16.06
N SER A 64 6.45 -3.39 -14.94
CA SER A 64 6.80 -1.99 -14.81
C SER A 64 7.41 -1.64 -13.45
N ARG A 65 8.03 -0.47 -13.36
CA ARG A 65 8.54 0.07 -12.09
C ARG A 65 7.40 0.30 -11.08
N PRO A 66 6.27 0.92 -11.45
CA PRO A 66 5.10 1.00 -10.56
C PRO A 66 4.61 -0.37 -10.07
N ALA A 67 4.60 -1.40 -10.92
CA ALA A 67 4.19 -2.75 -10.52
C ALA A 67 5.15 -3.38 -9.50
N LEU A 68 6.46 -3.17 -9.63
CA LEU A 68 7.44 -3.59 -8.63
C LEU A 68 7.21 -2.87 -7.30
N VAL A 69 7.06 -1.55 -7.33
CA VAL A 69 6.81 -0.76 -6.12
C VAL A 69 5.52 -1.20 -5.43
N ALA A 70 4.45 -1.44 -6.21
CA ALA A 70 3.18 -1.93 -5.71
C ALA A 70 3.32 -3.24 -4.93
N ASP A 71 4.03 -4.23 -5.48
CA ASP A 71 4.26 -5.52 -4.83
C ASP A 71 5.03 -5.36 -3.50
N VAL A 72 6.06 -4.50 -3.47
CA VAL A 72 6.81 -4.20 -2.25
C VAL A 72 5.97 -3.49 -1.20
N MET A 73 5.11 -2.54 -1.61
CA MET A 73 4.22 -1.84 -0.69
C MET A 73 3.14 -2.76 -0.13
N LEU A 74 2.63 -3.71 -0.92
CA LEU A 74 1.66 -4.69 -0.47
C LEU A 74 2.18 -5.57 0.67
N GLU A 75 3.47 -5.90 0.70
CA GLU A 75 4.09 -6.61 1.83
C GLU A 75 4.07 -5.81 3.14
N ASP A 76 3.89 -4.49 3.07
CA ASP A 76 3.82 -3.58 4.22
C ASP A 76 2.41 -3.03 4.46
N ALA A 77 1.39 -3.48 3.71
CA ALA A 77 0.05 -2.93 3.78
C ALA A 77 -0.50 -2.91 5.21
N ASP A 78 -0.34 -4.00 5.96
CA ASP A 78 -0.79 -4.11 7.36
C ASP A 78 -0.16 -3.07 8.29
N LYS A 79 1.05 -2.59 7.98
CA LYS A 79 1.75 -1.56 8.78
C LYS A 79 1.35 -0.15 8.36
N ILE A 80 0.86 0.00 7.14
CA ILE A 80 0.48 1.28 6.54
C ILE A 80 -0.98 1.61 6.87
N LEU A 81 -1.83 0.59 6.94
CA LEU A 81 -3.27 0.72 7.09
C LEU A 81 -3.65 0.71 8.57
N ALA A 82 -4.09 1.86 9.07
CA ALA A 82 -4.68 1.95 10.40
C ALA A 82 -6.16 1.52 10.36
N SER A 83 -6.61 0.79 11.37
CA SER A 83 -8.03 0.54 11.60
C SER A 83 -8.70 1.72 12.32
N VAL A 84 -10.00 1.87 12.11
CA VAL A 84 -10.88 2.77 12.85
C VAL A 84 -11.02 2.23 14.27
N GLU A 85 -11.03 3.12 15.26
CA GLU A 85 -11.27 2.77 16.66
C GLU A 85 -12.77 2.48 16.87
N HIS A 86 -13.11 1.68 17.88
CA HIS A 86 -14.50 1.33 18.19
C HIS A 86 -14.83 1.79 19.61
N THR A 87 -15.06 3.08 19.76
CA THR A 87 -15.52 3.70 21.01
C THR A 87 -17.02 4.03 20.92
N ASP A 88 -17.57 4.55 22.00
CA ASP A 88 -18.99 4.96 22.06
C ASP A 88 -19.28 6.24 21.25
N ASP A 89 -18.28 6.87 20.62
CA ASP A 89 -18.45 8.06 19.78
C ASP A 89 -17.99 7.78 18.34
N LEU A 90 -18.95 7.39 17.49
CA LEU A 90 -18.74 7.16 16.06
C LEU A 90 -18.06 8.34 15.36
N THR A 91 -18.45 9.57 15.72
CA THR A 91 -17.90 10.76 15.08
C THR A 91 -16.44 10.92 15.47
N ALA A 92 -16.10 10.78 16.75
CA ALA A 92 -14.72 10.85 17.21
C ALA A 92 -13.83 9.77 16.59
N ASP A 93 -14.33 8.54 16.46
CA ASP A 93 -13.62 7.41 15.85
C ASP A 93 -13.26 7.69 14.39
N LEU A 94 -14.25 8.06 13.58
CA LEU A 94 -14.05 8.37 12.16
C LEU A 94 -13.17 9.59 11.96
N LEU A 95 -13.33 10.62 12.80
CA LEU A 95 -12.45 11.79 12.79
C LEU A 95 -11.03 11.43 13.19
N GLY A 96 -10.82 10.58 14.20
CA GLY A 96 -9.51 10.04 14.56
C GLY A 96 -8.83 9.35 13.38
N TRP A 97 -9.59 8.52 12.69
CA TRP A 97 -9.11 7.75 11.56
C TRP A 97 -8.75 8.60 10.33
N VAL A 98 -9.66 9.46 9.84
CA VAL A 98 -9.37 10.32 8.67
C VAL A 98 -8.24 11.30 8.95
N ARG A 99 -8.07 11.72 10.21
CA ARG A 99 -6.95 12.55 10.65
C ARG A 99 -5.61 11.85 10.49
N LYS A 100 -5.52 10.56 10.88
CA LYS A 100 -4.33 9.73 10.71
C LYS A 100 -4.06 9.50 9.22
N LEU A 101 -5.10 9.12 8.46
CA LEU A 101 -4.99 8.87 7.02
C LEU A 101 -4.51 10.11 6.25
N ALA A 102 -5.14 11.27 6.47
CA ALA A 102 -4.76 12.52 5.83
C ALA A 102 -3.31 12.89 6.17
N ALA A 103 -2.91 12.82 7.45
CA ALA A 103 -1.56 13.14 7.87
C ALA A 103 -0.50 12.25 7.19
N THR A 104 -0.77 10.95 7.06
CA THR A 104 0.10 10.00 6.36
C THR A 104 0.23 10.35 4.88
N LEU A 105 -0.89 10.58 4.20
CA LEU A 105 -0.94 10.78 2.75
C LEU A 105 -0.50 12.19 2.31
N THR A 106 -0.54 13.20 3.17
CA THR A 106 -0.03 14.55 2.86
C THR A 106 1.49 14.69 3.00
N THR A 107 2.19 13.69 3.53
CA THR A 107 3.66 13.70 3.52
C THR A 107 4.20 13.60 2.10
N ALA A 108 5.43 14.09 1.86
CA ALA A 108 6.10 13.92 0.56
C ALA A 108 6.18 12.43 0.17
N ARG A 109 6.52 11.55 1.13
CA ARG A 109 6.58 10.10 0.94
C ARG A 109 5.19 9.50 0.65
N GLY A 110 4.18 9.83 1.44
CA GLY A 110 2.83 9.27 1.32
C GLY A 110 2.13 9.69 0.03
N SER A 111 2.22 10.96 -0.35
CA SER A 111 1.63 11.44 -1.61
C SER A 111 2.32 10.83 -2.83
N ALA A 112 3.65 10.67 -2.80
CA ALA A 112 4.39 10.02 -3.88
C ALA A 112 4.09 8.51 -3.96
N MET A 113 3.93 7.84 -2.83
CA MET A 113 3.43 6.46 -2.75
C MET A 113 2.06 6.36 -3.42
N LEU A 114 1.10 7.20 -3.01
CA LEU A 114 -0.27 7.19 -3.51
C LEU A 114 -0.31 7.36 -5.03
N ARG A 115 0.41 8.35 -5.58
CA ARG A 115 0.54 8.54 -7.03
C ARG A 115 1.13 7.32 -7.72
N THR A 116 2.18 6.73 -7.16
CA THR A 116 2.84 5.55 -7.75
C THR A 116 1.90 4.34 -7.81
N LEU A 117 1.13 4.11 -6.74
CA LEU A 117 0.14 3.03 -6.72
C LEU A 117 -1.01 3.29 -7.70
N THR A 118 -1.48 4.53 -7.82
CA THR A 118 -2.50 4.90 -8.82
C THR A 118 -2.02 4.61 -10.24
N VAL A 119 -0.77 4.98 -10.57
CA VAL A 119 -0.19 4.64 -11.89
C VAL A 119 -0.13 3.13 -12.09
N ALA A 120 0.31 2.36 -11.09
CA ALA A 120 0.37 0.91 -11.18
C ALA A 120 -1.01 0.26 -11.45
N CYS A 121 -2.08 0.80 -10.85
CA CYS A 121 -3.45 0.38 -11.12
C CYS A 121 -3.90 0.66 -12.57
N MET A 122 -3.40 1.72 -13.20
CA MET A 122 -3.78 2.11 -14.56
C MET A 122 -3.01 1.32 -15.64
N GLU A 123 -1.84 0.79 -15.31
CA GLU A 123 -0.97 0.07 -16.26
C GLU A 123 -1.35 -1.42 -16.42
N HIS A 124 -1.74 -2.09 -15.32
CA HIS A 124 -1.94 -3.54 -15.31
C HIS A 124 -3.12 -3.96 -14.42
N GLU A 125 -4.10 -4.65 -15.01
CA GLU A 125 -5.31 -5.09 -14.31
C GLU A 125 -5.01 -6.04 -13.14
N ASP A 126 -4.09 -7.00 -13.30
CA ASP A 126 -3.68 -7.90 -12.22
C ASP A 126 -3.07 -7.15 -11.03
N THR A 127 -2.29 -6.09 -11.31
CA THR A 127 -1.73 -5.24 -10.27
C THR A 127 -2.82 -4.42 -9.60
N ALA A 128 -3.79 -3.91 -10.37
CA ALA A 128 -4.95 -3.19 -9.84
C ALA A 128 -5.80 -4.07 -8.90
N VAL A 129 -6.02 -5.34 -9.25
CA VAL A 129 -6.74 -6.31 -8.39
C VAL A 129 -6.01 -6.51 -7.07
N LYS A 130 -4.69 -6.73 -7.10
CA LYS A 130 -3.87 -6.90 -5.89
C LYS A 130 -3.86 -5.65 -5.02
N LEU A 131 -3.70 -4.47 -5.62
CA LEU A 131 -3.72 -3.19 -4.90
C LEU A 131 -5.10 -2.86 -4.33
N ARG A 132 -6.17 -3.21 -5.05
CA ARG A 132 -7.52 -3.10 -4.52
C ARG A 132 -7.68 -3.98 -3.29
N ALA A 133 -7.27 -5.24 -3.36
CA ALA A 133 -7.38 -6.19 -2.25
C ALA A 133 -6.52 -5.80 -1.03
N GLY A 134 -5.28 -5.34 -1.25
CA GLY A 134 -4.35 -5.05 -0.16
C GLY A 134 -4.44 -3.63 0.41
N PHE A 135 -4.95 -2.64 -0.34
CA PHE A 135 -5.03 -1.25 0.13
C PHE A 135 -6.44 -0.69 0.11
N SER A 136 -7.14 -0.79 -1.01
CA SER A 136 -8.44 -0.12 -1.14
C SER A 136 -9.50 -0.79 -0.27
N LEU A 137 -9.69 -2.10 -0.37
CA LEU A 137 -10.71 -2.82 0.41
C LEU A 137 -10.51 -2.64 1.92
N PRO A 138 -9.32 -2.84 2.52
CA PRO A 138 -9.18 -2.69 3.97
C PRO A 138 -9.44 -1.26 4.47
N LEU A 139 -9.11 -0.23 3.68
CA LEU A 139 -9.43 1.17 4.02
C LEU A 139 -10.95 1.40 4.07
N HIS A 140 -11.68 0.92 3.07
CA HIS A 140 -13.14 1.09 3.00
C HIS A 140 -13.83 0.20 4.05
N ASP A 141 -13.39 -1.05 4.18
CA ASP A 141 -13.92 -2.01 5.13
C ASP A 141 -13.77 -1.53 6.57
N SER A 142 -12.67 -0.84 6.91
CA SER A 142 -12.51 -0.31 8.26
C SER A 142 -13.56 0.75 8.61
N VAL A 143 -13.92 1.62 7.67
CA VAL A 143 -14.98 2.63 7.87
C VAL A 143 -16.35 1.96 7.87
N ARG A 144 -16.59 1.07 6.90
CA ARG A 144 -17.84 0.34 6.76
C ARG A 144 -18.16 -0.48 8.00
N THR A 145 -17.21 -1.26 8.50
CA THR A 145 -17.39 -2.08 9.72
C THR A 145 -17.71 -1.23 10.94
N ARG A 146 -17.11 -0.04 11.08
CA ARG A 146 -17.47 0.89 12.16
C ARG A 146 -18.89 1.43 12.03
N LEU A 147 -19.35 1.74 10.82
CA LEU A 147 -20.71 2.21 10.55
C LEU A 147 -21.76 1.11 10.80
N LEU A 148 -21.48 -0.12 10.35
CA LEU A 148 -22.33 -1.29 10.62
C LEU A 148 -22.48 -1.56 12.11
N ALA A 149 -21.41 -1.38 12.89
CA ALA A 149 -21.45 -1.53 14.35
C ALA A 149 -22.36 -0.49 15.04
N GLU A 150 -22.65 0.64 14.38
CA GLU A 150 -23.63 1.65 14.82
C GLU A 150 -25.06 1.35 14.33
N GLY A 151 -25.27 0.25 13.60
CA GLY A 151 -26.57 -0.12 13.06
C GLY A 151 -26.95 0.54 11.73
N ILE A 152 -26.01 1.21 11.05
CA ILE A 152 -26.22 1.70 9.67
C ILE A 152 -26.34 0.50 8.73
N ASP A 153 -27.26 0.53 7.77
CA ASP A 153 -27.44 -0.54 6.79
C ASP A 153 -26.28 -0.66 5.80
N GLU A 154 -26.04 -1.86 5.25
CA GLU A 154 -24.88 -2.15 4.39
C GLU A 154 -24.77 -1.22 3.16
N PRO A 155 -25.82 -1.01 2.34
CA PRO A 155 -25.75 -0.06 1.22
C PRO A 155 -25.33 1.36 1.63
N THR A 156 -25.90 1.87 2.73
CA THR A 156 -25.58 3.21 3.24
C THR A 156 -24.16 3.25 3.81
N ALA A 157 -23.76 2.24 4.58
CA ALA A 157 -22.42 2.13 5.16
C ALA A 157 -21.33 2.05 4.07
N ALA A 158 -21.56 1.27 3.01
CA ALA A 158 -20.65 1.17 1.87
C ALA A 158 -20.51 2.52 1.15
N SER A 159 -21.63 3.19 0.86
CA SER A 159 -21.62 4.49 0.17
C SER A 159 -20.96 5.58 1.01
N ALA A 160 -21.17 5.59 2.32
CA ALA A 160 -20.53 6.51 3.24
C ALA A 160 -19.02 6.23 3.36
N ALA A 161 -18.59 4.97 3.37
CA ALA A 161 -17.18 4.61 3.35
C ALA A 161 -16.49 5.12 2.07
N ASP A 162 -17.08 4.90 0.90
CA ASP A 162 -16.57 5.41 -0.38
C ASP A 162 -16.42 6.94 -0.35
N ALA A 163 -17.43 7.65 0.16
CA ALA A 163 -17.41 9.11 0.25
C ALA A 163 -16.36 9.63 1.24
N ILE A 164 -16.20 8.99 2.40
CA ILE A 164 -15.21 9.38 3.42
C ILE A 164 -13.79 9.12 2.91
N VAL A 165 -13.51 7.92 2.39
CA VAL A 165 -12.19 7.54 1.89
C VAL A 165 -11.84 8.38 0.65
N GLY A 166 -12.76 8.45 -0.32
CA GLY A 166 -12.60 9.23 -1.53
C GLY A 166 -12.40 10.73 -1.26
N GLY A 167 -13.11 11.28 -0.26
CA GLY A 167 -12.96 12.65 0.20
C GLY A 167 -11.57 13.00 0.74
N VAL A 168 -10.77 11.99 1.12
CA VAL A 168 -9.35 12.14 1.49
C VAL A 168 -8.43 11.84 0.32
N VAL A 169 -8.62 10.70 -0.34
CA VAL A 169 -7.70 10.18 -1.36
C VAL A 169 -7.68 11.03 -2.62
N TYR A 170 -8.85 11.38 -3.17
CA TYR A 170 -8.95 12.09 -4.43
C TYR A 170 -8.36 13.51 -4.39
N PRO A 171 -8.65 14.35 -3.37
CA PRO A 171 -8.03 15.66 -3.27
C PRO A 171 -6.52 15.62 -3.11
N ILE A 172 -5.97 14.64 -2.36
CA ILE A 172 -4.51 14.50 -2.20
C ILE A 172 -3.85 14.05 -3.51
N LEU A 173 -4.50 13.18 -4.27
CA LEU A 173 -4.04 12.80 -5.61
C LEU A 173 -3.98 14.00 -6.57
N SER A 174 -4.97 14.89 -6.46
CA SER A 174 -5.09 16.07 -7.33
C SER A 174 -4.16 17.21 -6.92
N ASP A 175 -4.11 17.51 -5.62
CA ASP A 175 -3.24 18.53 -5.02
C ASP A 175 -3.02 18.25 -3.52
N ALA A 176 -1.94 17.52 -3.23
CA ALA A 176 -1.57 17.17 -1.85
C ALA A 176 -1.21 18.38 -0.98
N GLN A 177 -0.70 19.48 -1.54
CA GLN A 177 -0.18 20.62 -0.78
C GLN A 177 -1.31 21.51 -0.24
N SER A 178 -2.43 21.58 -0.95
CA SER A 178 -3.61 22.34 -0.49
C SER A 178 -4.56 21.52 0.38
N TYR A 179 -4.41 20.19 0.43
CA TYR A 179 -5.26 19.36 1.28
C TYR A 179 -4.88 19.48 2.75
N SER A 180 -5.89 19.68 3.61
CA SER A 180 -5.68 19.87 5.05
C SER A 180 -6.48 18.88 5.87
N ARG A 181 -5.95 18.57 7.06
CA ARG A 181 -6.64 17.77 8.08
C ARG A 181 -8.03 18.31 8.40
N LYS A 182 -8.17 19.64 8.47
CA LYS A 182 -9.46 20.32 8.72
C LYS A 182 -10.49 20.02 7.63
N ARG A 183 -10.07 19.96 6.37
CA ARG A 183 -10.95 19.60 5.24
C ARG A 183 -11.40 18.14 5.34
N ALA A 184 -10.50 17.22 5.68
CA ALA A 184 -10.85 15.82 5.93
C ALA A 184 -11.93 15.68 7.01
N GLU A 185 -11.70 16.34 8.16
CA GLU A 185 -12.66 16.31 9.27
C GLU A 185 -14.01 16.93 8.90
N LEU A 186 -14.03 18.05 8.18
CA LEU A 186 -15.26 18.70 7.75
C LEU A 186 -16.09 17.79 6.85
N THR A 187 -15.47 17.18 5.83
CA THR A 187 -16.15 16.22 4.94
C THR A 187 -16.73 15.05 5.73
N THR A 188 -15.97 14.47 6.66
CA THR A 188 -16.45 13.37 7.49
C THR A 188 -17.61 13.79 8.39
N ARG A 189 -17.55 14.96 9.04
CA ARG A 189 -18.67 15.46 9.87
C ARG A 189 -19.95 15.65 9.05
N LEU A 190 -19.84 16.16 7.83
CA LEU A 190 -20.99 16.34 6.94
C LEU A 190 -21.64 15.01 6.59
N ILE A 191 -20.83 13.99 6.28
CA ILE A 191 -21.32 12.64 5.96
C ILE A 191 -21.96 12.01 7.20
N VAL A 192 -21.29 11.99 8.35
CA VAL A 192 -21.84 11.40 9.59
C VAL A 192 -23.14 12.09 10.02
N ALA A 193 -23.22 13.42 9.92
CA ALA A 193 -24.45 14.17 10.23
C ALA A 193 -25.62 13.87 9.27
N SER A 194 -25.35 13.32 8.08
CA SER A 194 -26.40 12.85 7.17
C SER A 194 -26.92 11.46 7.51
N LEU A 195 -26.14 10.64 8.23
CA LEU A 195 -26.50 9.29 8.65
C LEU A 195 -27.38 9.25 9.90
N ALA A 196 -27.37 10.31 10.72
CA ALA A 196 -28.15 10.41 11.94
C ALA A 196 -29.61 10.87 11.71
N ARG A 197 -30.11 10.80 10.48
CA ARG A 197 -31.43 11.31 10.07
C ARG A 197 -32.41 10.19 9.77
#